data_AF-A0A3M0JQB4-F1
#
_entry.id   AF-A0A3M0JQB4-F1
#
_cell.length_a   1.000
_cell.length_b   1.000
_cell.length_c   1.000
_cell.angle_alpha   90.00
_cell.angle_beta   90.00
_cell.angle_gamma   90.00
#
_symmetry.space_group_name_H-M   'P 1'
#
loop_
_entity.id
_entity.type
_entity.pdbx_description
1 polymer ?
#
loop_
_entity_poly.entity_id
_entity_poly.type
_entity_poly.pdbx_seq_one_letter_code
_entity_poly.pdbx_strand_id
1 'polypeptide(L)'
;MQKDTPAIRVKQYPMSPEGKKGLASVIEHLLKENILEPCMSPHNNPILAIKKDEGKFRLVQDLREINKRTIARHPEVPNPYTLKSKIPKEHTWFTVIDLKDAFWACPLAEECRDWFAFEWEHPEKGRKQQLRWTRLPQGYTESPNIFRQALETLLEQFSPKEGVQILQYMDDLLISGETEKEVKDIVSEYANKKNTGILGMTQGQETLKTENQKQDHVLFFLIGKNIYLDQVPMAKIDLHVQQEQMSNSSSISHFLLLPLADTRQLQLLHFCLFLGISLAALLGNGLIISAVTCSHLLHTPMFFFLLNLALTDLGSICTTVPKAMHNSLWDTRTISYTGCASQVFVFLFFISAEYFLLTIMCYDRYVSICKPLHYGTLLGSRACAHMAAAAWASAFLTALLHTANTFSLPLCHGNALGQFFCEIPQILKLSCSKSLLGEVGLLAVSSCIGLGCFVFIVFSYVQIFRAVLRIPSEQGQHKAFSTCLPHLAVVSLFFSTVVFAHLKPPSISSPSLDLALSVLYSVVTPALNPLIYSLRNQELKAAVWRLMTGWFQQH
;
A
#
# COMPACT_ATOMS: atom_id res chain seq x y z
N MET A 1 -2.06 15.97 25.45
CA MET A 1 -2.59 16.77 24.32
C MET A 1 -1.70 17.97 24.08
N GLN A 2 -1.87 18.68 22.96
CA GLN A 2 -1.18 19.96 22.73
C GLN A 2 -1.55 20.98 23.81
N LYS A 3 -0.59 21.83 24.20
CA LYS A 3 -0.81 22.89 25.20
C LYS A 3 -1.88 23.86 24.67
N ASP A 4 -2.79 24.31 25.54
CA ASP A 4 -3.88 25.26 25.22
C ASP A 4 -4.96 24.74 24.25
N THR A 5 -5.24 23.43 24.26
CA THR A 5 -6.28 22.84 23.40
C THR A 5 -7.69 23.32 23.81
N PRO A 6 -8.48 23.92 22.91
CA PRO A 6 -9.85 24.36 23.22
C PRO A 6 -10.80 23.18 23.44
N ALA A 7 -11.89 23.42 24.18
CA ALA A 7 -12.89 22.39 24.45
C ALA A 7 -13.51 21.84 23.15
N ILE A 8 -13.56 20.51 23.05
CA ILE A 8 -14.06 19.79 21.86
C ILE A 8 -15.56 19.57 22.03
N ARG A 9 -16.40 20.23 21.23
CA ARG A 9 -17.86 20.15 21.36
C ARG A 9 -18.51 19.71 20.06
N VAL A 10 -18.44 18.40 19.79
CA VAL A 10 -19.08 17.81 18.62
C VAL A 10 -20.48 17.33 19.02
N LYS A 11 -21.52 17.77 18.30
CA LYS A 11 -22.91 17.42 18.59
C LYS A 11 -23.16 15.93 18.36
N GLN A 12 -23.97 15.31 19.23
CA GLN A 12 -24.42 13.93 19.06
C GLN A 12 -25.15 13.75 17.72
N TYR A 13 -24.70 12.77 16.93
CA TYR A 13 -25.33 12.42 15.67
C TYR A 13 -26.73 11.83 15.88
N PRO A 14 -27.67 12.04 14.94
CA PRO A 14 -28.95 11.34 14.97
C PRO A 14 -28.74 9.83 15.00
N MET A 15 -29.43 9.14 15.92
CA MET A 15 -29.33 7.70 16.11
C MET A 15 -30.71 7.07 15.91
N SER A 16 -30.77 5.96 15.16
CA SER A 16 -32.05 5.27 14.92
C SER A 16 -32.65 4.71 16.22
N PRO A 17 -33.98 4.55 16.29
CA PRO A 17 -34.64 3.92 17.44
C PRO A 17 -34.10 2.51 17.73
N GLU A 18 -33.79 1.71 16.70
CA GLU A 18 -33.20 0.38 16.92
C GLU A 18 -31.79 0.47 17.51
N GLY A 19 -30.98 1.42 17.05
CA GLY A 19 -29.64 1.67 17.59
C GLY A 19 -29.66 2.11 19.05
N LYS A 20 -30.59 3.00 19.42
CA LYS A 20 -30.80 3.41 20.82
C LYS A 20 -31.22 2.24 21.71
N LYS A 21 -32.16 1.40 21.23
CA LYS A 21 -32.60 0.20 21.97
C LYS A 21 -31.48 -0.83 22.12
N GLY A 22 -30.67 -1.02 21.08
CA GLY A 22 -29.54 -1.93 21.08
C GLY A 22 -28.38 -1.52 21.99
N LEU A 23 -28.13 -0.21 22.14
CA LEU A 23 -27.08 0.31 23.01
C LEU A 23 -27.51 0.48 24.48
N ALA A 24 -28.81 0.48 24.78
CA ALA A 24 -29.30 0.67 26.15
C ALA A 24 -28.73 -0.39 27.11
N SER A 25 -28.80 -1.66 26.74
CA SER A 25 -28.26 -2.76 27.56
C SER A 25 -26.73 -2.68 27.72
N VAL A 26 -26.01 -2.22 26.69
CA VAL A 26 -24.55 -2.06 26.72
C VAL A 26 -24.16 -0.93 27.67
N ILE A 27 -24.83 0.22 27.58
CA ILE A 27 -24.51 1.38 28.44
C ILE A 27 -24.90 1.12 29.89
N GLU A 28 -26.03 0.45 30.15
CA GLU A 28 -26.41 0.05 31.51
C GLU A 28 -25.41 -0.93 32.12
N HIS A 29 -24.90 -1.88 31.34
CA HIS A 29 -23.83 -2.77 31.81
C HIS A 29 -22.54 -2.00 32.13
N LEU A 30 -22.10 -1.10 31.25
CA LEU A 30 -20.89 -0.30 31.47
C LEU A 30 -21.00 0.66 32.66
N LEU A 31 -22.19 1.19 32.94
CA LEU A 31 -22.46 1.97 34.14
C LEU A 31 -22.42 1.10 35.40
N LYS A 32 -22.98 -0.11 35.35
CA LYS A 32 -22.96 -1.06 36.47
C LYS A 32 -21.52 -1.48 36.85
N GLU A 33 -20.66 -1.67 35.86
CA GLU A 33 -19.25 -2.01 36.05
C GLU A 33 -18.35 -0.79 36.37
N ASN A 34 -18.92 0.40 36.57
CA ASN A 34 -18.20 1.67 36.79
C ASN A 34 -17.16 2.00 35.69
N ILE A 35 -17.36 1.51 34.47
CA ILE A 35 -16.52 1.83 33.28
C ILE A 35 -16.97 3.15 32.66
N LEU A 36 -18.26 3.46 32.80
CA LEU A 36 -18.84 4.76 32.51
C LEU A 36 -19.32 5.40 33.80
N GLU A 37 -19.24 6.72 33.87
CA GLU A 37 -19.86 7.50 34.95
C GLU A 37 -20.57 8.75 34.40
N PRO A 38 -21.66 9.20 35.05
CA PRO A 38 -22.27 10.49 34.74
C PRO A 38 -21.30 11.65 34.99
N CYS A 39 -21.31 12.65 34.11
CA CYS A 39 -20.41 13.80 34.24
C CYS A 39 -21.03 15.10 33.70
N MET A 40 -20.33 16.20 33.95
CA MET A 40 -20.59 17.52 33.36
C MET A 40 -19.27 18.04 32.79
N SER A 41 -18.91 17.56 31.61
CA SER A 41 -17.67 17.89 30.91
C SER A 41 -17.88 19.04 29.92
N PRO A 42 -16.89 19.95 29.77
CA PRO A 42 -16.92 20.94 28.69
C PRO A 42 -16.73 20.33 27.30
N HIS A 43 -16.39 19.03 27.21
CA HIS A 43 -16.19 18.28 25.97
C HIS A 43 -17.40 17.40 25.64
N ASN A 44 -17.62 17.13 24.35
CA ASN A 44 -18.59 16.16 23.88
C ASN A 44 -18.12 15.54 22.57
N ASN A 45 -18.04 14.20 22.54
CA ASN A 45 -17.68 13.43 21.36
C ASN A 45 -18.81 12.44 21.06
N PRO A 46 -19.37 12.41 19.84
CA PRO A 46 -20.58 11.66 19.56
C PRO A 46 -20.32 10.16 19.54
N ILE A 47 -21.35 9.39 19.84
CA ILE A 47 -21.35 7.93 19.75
C ILE A 47 -22.19 7.41 18.57
N LEU A 48 -21.85 6.22 18.10
CA LEU A 48 -22.48 5.51 17.00
C LEU A 48 -22.85 4.09 17.47
N ALA A 49 -24.03 3.64 17.04
CA ALA A 49 -24.47 2.27 17.23
C ALA A 49 -24.17 1.47 15.95
N ILE A 50 -23.21 0.55 16.01
CA ILE A 50 -22.86 -0.32 14.87
C ILE A 50 -23.46 -1.70 15.08
N LYS A 51 -24.21 -2.20 14.09
CA LYS A 51 -24.78 -3.55 14.11
C LYS A 51 -23.69 -4.59 13.83
N LYS A 52 -23.59 -5.62 14.66
CA LYS A 52 -22.75 -6.82 14.43
C LYS A 52 -23.58 -7.97 13.84
N ASP A 53 -22.89 -9.00 13.35
CA ASP A 53 -23.49 -10.29 13.03
C ASP A 53 -24.19 -10.85 14.29
N GLU A 54 -25.36 -11.47 14.12
CA GLU A 54 -26.30 -11.87 15.19
C GLU A 54 -27.21 -10.76 15.79
N GLY A 55 -27.23 -9.54 15.24
CA GLY A 55 -28.19 -8.50 15.65
C GLY A 55 -27.84 -7.78 16.97
N LYS A 56 -26.65 -8.01 17.52
CA LYS A 56 -26.08 -7.25 18.64
C LYS A 56 -25.55 -5.90 18.17
N PHE A 57 -25.48 -4.92 19.07
CA PHE A 57 -24.94 -3.59 18.78
C PHE A 57 -23.63 -3.33 19.52
N ARG A 58 -22.70 -2.62 18.85
CA ARG A 58 -21.44 -2.15 19.42
C ARG A 58 -21.50 -0.64 19.60
N LEU A 59 -21.16 -0.18 20.81
CA LEU A 59 -20.91 1.22 21.12
C LEU A 59 -19.58 1.64 20.50
N VAL A 60 -19.59 2.65 19.63
CA VAL A 60 -18.38 3.25 19.08
C VAL A 60 -18.40 4.76 19.33
N GLN A 61 -17.37 5.29 19.97
CA GLN A 61 -17.22 6.72 20.17
C GLN A 61 -16.37 7.31 19.04
N ASP A 62 -16.81 8.40 18.45
CA ASP A 62 -16.05 9.13 17.45
C ASP A 62 -15.00 10.02 18.11
N LEU A 63 -13.79 9.51 18.17
CA LEU A 63 -12.64 10.17 18.78
C LEU A 63 -11.74 10.86 17.75
N ARG A 64 -12.18 11.03 16.49
CA ARG A 64 -11.34 11.61 15.41
C ARG A 64 -10.80 12.99 15.75
N GLU A 65 -11.63 13.84 16.35
CA GLU A 65 -11.23 15.20 16.75
C GLU A 65 -10.23 15.20 17.91
N ILE A 66 -10.34 14.24 18.84
CA ILE A 66 -9.36 14.04 19.91
C ILE A 66 -8.05 13.52 19.33
N ASN A 67 -8.12 12.51 18.46
CA ASN A 67 -6.95 11.89 17.84
C ASN A 67 -6.11 12.90 17.03
N LYS A 68 -6.74 13.83 16.30
CA LYS A 68 -6.03 14.92 15.59
C LYS A 68 -5.20 15.84 16.50
N ARG A 69 -5.64 16.02 17.76
CA ARG A 69 -5.04 16.94 18.75
C ARG A 69 -4.16 16.19 19.76
N THR A 70 -4.08 14.88 19.61
CA THR A 70 -3.23 14.00 20.41
C THR A 70 -1.82 14.05 19.86
N ILE A 71 -0.85 14.31 20.73
CA ILE A 71 0.56 14.22 20.35
C ILE A 71 0.89 12.72 20.37
N ALA A 72 1.05 12.14 19.19
CA ALA A 72 1.39 10.73 19.05
C ALA A 72 2.76 10.47 19.69
N ARG A 73 2.83 9.48 20.58
CA ARG A 73 4.12 8.92 21.02
C ARG A 73 4.61 8.00 19.91
N HIS A 74 5.92 7.87 19.72
CA HIS A 74 6.43 6.97 18.69
C HIS A 74 6.03 5.54 19.05
N PRO A 75 5.18 4.87 18.26
CA PRO A 75 4.69 3.55 18.63
C PRO A 75 5.76 2.54 18.25
N GLU A 76 6.45 1.98 19.25
CA GLU A 76 7.34 0.83 19.04
C GLU A 76 6.51 -0.44 18.88
N VAL A 77 5.60 -0.52 17.89
CA VAL A 77 4.93 -1.80 17.58
C VAL A 77 6.01 -2.79 17.16
N PRO A 78 6.28 -3.84 17.98
CA PRO A 78 7.27 -4.83 17.59
C PRO A 78 6.74 -5.47 16.32
N ASN A 79 7.55 -5.44 15.26
CA ASN A 79 7.18 -6.09 14.02
C ASN A 79 6.84 -7.57 14.33
N PRO A 80 5.68 -8.11 13.88
CA PRO A 80 5.29 -9.50 14.12
C PRO A 80 6.39 -10.51 13.76
N TYR A 81 7.18 -10.21 12.72
CA TYR A 81 8.30 -11.03 12.29
C TYR A 81 9.48 -10.99 13.26
N THR A 82 9.73 -9.83 13.90
CA THR A 82 10.74 -9.69 14.95
C THR A 82 10.34 -10.47 16.20
N LEU A 83 9.06 -10.44 16.59
CA LEU A 83 8.56 -11.26 17.69
C LEU A 83 8.69 -12.75 17.36
N LYS A 84 8.33 -13.15 16.14
CA LYS A 84 8.49 -14.54 15.69
C LYS A 84 9.96 -14.99 15.70
N SER A 85 10.91 -14.12 15.40
CA SER A 85 12.35 -14.46 15.48
C SER A 85 12.88 -14.60 16.90
N LYS A 86 12.18 -14.05 17.90
CA LYS A 86 12.54 -14.21 19.31
C LYS A 86 12.16 -15.58 19.86
N ILE A 87 11.26 -16.29 19.17
CA ILE A 87 10.82 -17.65 19.52
C ILE A 87 11.98 -18.62 19.32
N PRO A 88 12.41 -19.34 20.37
CA PRO A 88 13.42 -20.38 20.26
C PRO A 88 12.96 -21.53 19.36
N LYS A 89 13.89 -22.17 18.65
CA LYS A 89 13.57 -23.24 17.67
C LYS A 89 13.10 -24.53 18.35
N GLU A 90 13.48 -24.70 19.60
CA GLU A 90 13.14 -25.78 20.52
C GLU A 90 11.66 -25.72 20.97
N HIS A 91 11.00 -24.56 20.85
CA HIS A 91 9.60 -24.43 21.22
C HIS A 91 8.70 -25.06 20.15
N THR A 92 8.03 -26.15 20.52
CA THR A 92 7.11 -26.89 19.62
C THR A 92 5.65 -26.60 19.89
N TRP A 93 5.33 -25.90 20.99
CA TRP A 93 3.99 -25.59 21.44
C TRP A 93 3.75 -24.09 21.60
N PHE A 94 2.57 -23.63 21.18
CA PHE A 94 2.18 -22.22 21.15
C PHE A 94 0.74 -22.04 21.60
N THR A 95 0.45 -20.92 22.26
CA THR A 95 -0.92 -20.48 22.56
C THR A 95 -1.00 -18.96 22.56
N VAL A 96 -2.15 -18.42 22.14
CA VAL A 96 -2.38 -16.97 22.06
C VAL A 96 -3.53 -16.60 22.98
N ILE A 97 -3.33 -15.55 23.77
CA ILE A 97 -4.36 -14.95 24.63
C ILE A 97 -4.73 -13.59 24.04
N ASP A 98 -6.00 -13.43 23.65
CA ASP A 98 -6.57 -12.17 23.16
C ASP A 98 -7.01 -11.30 24.34
N LEU A 99 -6.51 -10.06 24.38
CA LEU A 99 -6.75 -9.08 25.45
C LEU A 99 -7.62 -7.91 24.98
N LYS A 100 -8.39 -8.02 23.90
CA LYS A 100 -9.17 -6.90 23.30
C LYS A 100 -10.09 -6.08 24.23
N ASP A 101 -10.57 -6.64 25.33
CA ASP A 101 -11.37 -5.90 26.32
C ASP A 101 -10.55 -5.37 27.52
N ALA A 102 -9.25 -5.67 27.53
CA ALA A 102 -8.30 -5.21 28.53
C ALA A 102 -7.93 -3.72 28.40
N PHE A 103 -8.53 -2.99 27.45
CA PHE A 103 -8.53 -1.53 27.51
C PHE A 103 -9.40 -1.00 28.66
N TRP A 104 -10.54 -1.64 28.96
CA TRP A 104 -11.45 -1.30 30.06
C TRP A 104 -10.90 -1.71 31.43
N ALA A 105 -9.60 -1.60 31.56
CA ALA A 105 -8.81 -2.37 32.49
C ALA A 105 -7.63 -1.52 32.93
N CYS A 106 -7.17 -0.67 32.00
CA CYS A 106 -6.36 0.48 32.31
C CYS A 106 -7.28 1.64 32.78
N PRO A 107 -7.20 2.05 34.07
CA PRO A 107 -7.95 3.20 34.54
C PRO A 107 -7.41 4.48 33.89
N LEU A 108 -8.32 5.41 33.56
CA LEU A 108 -7.94 6.75 33.14
C LEU A 108 -7.74 7.65 34.36
N ALA A 109 -6.64 8.40 34.34
CA ALA A 109 -6.40 9.50 35.27
C ALA A 109 -7.60 10.47 35.26
N GLU A 110 -8.03 10.95 36.44
CA GLU A 110 -9.26 11.73 36.59
C GLU A 110 -9.26 12.99 35.73
N GLU A 111 -8.12 13.66 35.63
CA GLU A 111 -7.89 14.84 34.80
C GLU A 111 -8.07 14.60 33.29
N CYS A 112 -7.99 13.33 32.86
CA CYS A 112 -8.10 12.96 31.46
C CYS A 112 -9.51 12.47 31.06
N ARG A 113 -10.36 12.10 32.03
CA ARG A 113 -11.67 11.47 31.76
C ARG A 113 -12.62 12.39 31.00
N ASP A 114 -12.59 13.68 31.31
CA ASP A 114 -13.48 14.67 30.70
C ASP A 114 -13.32 14.79 29.19
N TRP A 115 -12.13 14.48 28.66
CA TRP A 115 -11.90 14.48 27.22
C TRP A 115 -12.77 13.47 26.50
N PHE A 116 -13.10 12.35 27.13
CA PHE A 116 -13.84 11.25 26.51
C PHE A 116 -15.33 11.28 26.82
N ALA A 117 -15.87 12.43 27.20
CA ALA A 117 -17.30 12.60 27.46
C ALA A 117 -18.16 12.50 26.18
N PHE A 118 -19.37 11.97 26.31
CA PHE A 118 -20.37 11.85 25.25
C PHE A 118 -21.81 11.97 25.78
N GLU A 119 -22.74 12.39 24.92
CA GLU A 119 -24.16 12.51 25.22
C GLU A 119 -24.88 11.18 24.97
N TRP A 120 -25.69 10.75 25.92
CA TRP A 120 -26.56 9.59 25.81
C TRP A 120 -28.00 9.92 26.20
N GLU A 121 -28.95 9.40 25.40
CA GLU A 121 -30.38 9.54 25.63
C GLU A 121 -31.01 8.15 25.67
N HIS A 122 -31.55 7.78 26.84
CA HIS A 122 -32.16 6.47 27.01
C HIS A 122 -33.49 6.35 26.23
N PRO A 123 -33.70 5.27 25.44
CA PRO A 123 -34.85 5.15 24.53
C PRO A 123 -36.21 5.22 25.24
N GLU A 124 -36.32 4.72 26.47
CA GLU A 124 -37.60 4.68 27.22
C GLU A 124 -37.79 5.84 28.21
N LYS A 125 -36.69 6.47 28.65
CA LYS A 125 -36.74 7.52 29.70
C LYS A 125 -36.72 8.93 29.09
N GLY A 126 -36.32 9.07 27.82
CA GLY A 126 -36.28 10.35 27.09
C GLY A 126 -35.35 11.42 27.68
N ARG A 127 -34.59 11.09 28.73
CA ARG A 127 -33.69 12.02 29.42
C ARG A 127 -32.30 11.95 28.79
N LYS A 128 -31.81 13.11 28.36
CA LYS A 128 -30.42 13.30 27.94
C LYS A 128 -29.52 13.44 29.15
N GLN A 129 -28.40 12.73 29.13
CA GLN A 129 -27.34 12.83 30.12
C GLN A 129 -25.97 12.78 29.42
N GLN A 130 -24.94 13.25 30.10
CA GLN A 130 -23.57 13.13 29.62
C GLN A 130 -22.83 12.08 30.45
N LEU A 131 -22.15 11.17 29.76
CA LEU A 131 -21.35 10.10 30.35
C LEU A 131 -19.90 10.28 29.93
N ARG A 132 -18.95 9.87 30.77
CA ARG A 132 -17.53 9.80 30.42
C ARG A 132 -16.95 8.45 30.79
N TRP A 133 -15.85 8.09 30.14
CA TRP A 133 -15.11 6.87 30.44
C TRP A 133 -14.22 7.06 31.67
N THR A 134 -14.27 6.11 32.59
CA THR A 134 -13.35 6.02 33.74
C THR A 134 -12.11 5.20 33.42
N ARG A 135 -12.15 4.46 32.29
CA ARG A 135 -11.12 3.55 31.79
C ARG A 135 -10.81 3.84 30.32
N LEU A 136 -9.72 3.29 29.81
CA LEU A 136 -9.23 3.60 28.47
C LEU A 136 -10.27 3.24 27.38
N PRO A 137 -10.73 4.21 26.55
CA PRO A 137 -11.75 3.94 25.55
C PRO A 137 -11.16 3.28 24.29
N GLN A 138 -11.97 2.47 23.65
CA GLN A 138 -11.68 1.92 22.33
C GLN A 138 -11.79 3.03 21.27
N GLY A 139 -10.80 3.13 20.37
CA GLY A 139 -10.79 4.12 19.27
C GLY A 139 -9.94 5.38 19.52
N TYR A 140 -9.38 5.54 20.72
CA TYR A 140 -8.35 6.55 20.98
C TYR A 140 -6.99 6.06 20.46
N THR A 141 -6.28 6.90 19.70
CA THR A 141 -5.07 6.49 18.96
C THR A 141 -3.95 5.98 19.87
N GLU A 142 -3.83 6.50 21.10
CA GLU A 142 -2.80 6.07 22.06
C GLU A 142 -3.25 4.93 22.98
N SER A 143 -4.50 4.46 22.88
CA SER A 143 -4.98 3.36 23.73
C SER A 143 -4.10 2.10 23.64
N PRO A 144 -3.71 1.62 22.43
CA PRO A 144 -2.83 0.46 22.30
C PRO A 144 -1.44 0.65 22.91
N ASN A 145 -0.88 1.87 22.82
CA ASN A 145 0.45 2.17 23.33
C ASN A 145 0.47 2.21 24.87
N ILE A 146 -0.52 2.88 25.47
CA ILE A 146 -0.67 2.98 26.92
C ILE A 146 -0.93 1.59 27.52
N PHE A 147 -1.82 0.82 26.89
CA PHE A 147 -2.11 -0.54 27.31
C PHE A 147 -0.87 -1.43 27.20
N ARG A 148 -0.11 -1.33 26.10
CA ARG A 148 1.13 -2.09 25.93
C ARG A 148 2.10 -1.84 27.06
N GLN A 149 2.42 -0.57 27.33
CA GLN A 149 3.39 -0.20 28.34
C GLN A 149 3.00 -0.70 29.74
N ALA A 150 1.72 -0.61 30.08
CA ALA A 150 1.21 -1.14 31.35
C ALA A 150 1.36 -2.67 31.41
N LEU A 151 1.09 -3.37 30.32
CA LEU A 151 1.23 -4.82 30.25
C LEU A 151 2.70 -5.27 30.26
N GLU A 152 3.61 -4.56 29.60
CA GLU A 152 5.06 -4.83 29.64
C GLU A 152 5.59 -4.77 31.08
N THR A 153 5.25 -3.73 31.84
CA THR A 153 5.63 -3.61 33.26
C THR A 153 5.07 -4.74 34.13
N LEU A 154 3.87 -5.24 33.82
CA LEU A 154 3.29 -6.39 34.52
C LEU A 154 3.99 -7.71 34.14
N LEU A 155 4.36 -7.86 32.88
CA LEU A 155 5.07 -9.05 32.38
C LEU A 155 6.52 -9.09 32.86
N GLU A 156 7.19 -7.96 33.10
CA GLU A 156 8.52 -7.91 33.70
C GLU A 156 8.57 -8.50 35.12
N GLN A 157 7.46 -8.41 35.87
CA GLN A 157 7.33 -9.04 37.19
C GLN A 157 7.11 -10.56 37.10
N PHE A 158 6.83 -11.07 35.89
CA PHE A 158 6.59 -12.46 35.59
C PHE A 158 7.80 -13.04 34.85
N SER A 159 8.81 -13.52 35.58
CA SER A 159 9.86 -14.35 34.96
C SER A 159 9.27 -15.74 34.68
N PRO A 160 9.12 -16.16 33.41
CA PRO A 160 8.70 -17.53 33.12
C PRO A 160 9.75 -18.53 33.63
N LYS A 161 9.31 -19.76 33.91
CA LYS A 161 10.23 -20.88 34.21
C LYS A 161 11.14 -21.15 33.00
N GLU A 162 12.33 -21.73 33.23
CA GLU A 162 13.22 -22.17 32.14
C GLU A 162 12.42 -23.00 31.11
N GLY A 163 12.54 -22.64 29.83
CA GLY A 163 11.87 -23.33 28.71
C GLY A 163 10.53 -22.74 28.24
N VAL A 164 10.05 -21.62 28.82
CA VAL A 164 8.85 -20.93 28.34
C VAL A 164 9.14 -19.46 28.01
N GLN A 165 8.62 -18.97 26.89
CA GLN A 165 8.73 -17.59 26.47
C GLN A 165 7.35 -16.97 26.25
N ILE A 166 7.18 -15.76 26.79
CA ILE A 166 5.99 -14.93 26.63
C ILE A 166 6.36 -13.74 25.72
N LEU A 167 5.59 -13.53 24.66
CA LEU A 167 5.78 -12.47 23.68
C LEU A 167 4.50 -11.66 23.55
N GLN A 168 4.61 -10.35 23.67
CA GLN A 168 3.48 -9.43 23.54
C GLN A 168 3.44 -8.81 22.14
N TYR A 169 2.27 -8.87 21.49
CA TYR A 169 1.99 -8.18 20.24
C TYR A 169 0.66 -7.41 20.33
N MET A 170 0.74 -6.10 20.54
CA MET A 170 -0.46 -5.26 20.73
C MET A 170 -1.37 -5.82 21.84
N ASP A 171 -2.55 -6.32 21.47
CA ASP A 171 -3.55 -6.87 22.38
C ASP A 171 -3.47 -8.41 22.46
N ASP A 172 -2.51 -9.04 21.77
CA ASP A 172 -2.31 -10.48 21.77
C ASP A 172 -1.06 -10.85 22.60
N LEU A 173 -1.19 -11.84 23.48
CA LEU A 173 -0.09 -12.43 24.22
C LEU A 173 0.19 -13.84 23.69
N LEU A 174 1.34 -14.04 23.07
CA LEU A 174 1.80 -15.34 22.58
C LEU A 174 2.67 -16.00 23.65
N ILE A 175 2.30 -17.21 24.07
CA ILE A 175 3.09 -18.04 24.98
C ILE A 175 3.60 -19.24 24.18
N SER A 176 4.90 -19.54 24.33
CA SER A 176 5.57 -20.64 23.62
C SER A 176 6.46 -21.44 24.55
N GLY A 177 6.58 -22.74 24.32
CA GLY A 177 7.45 -23.63 25.12
C GLY A 177 7.77 -24.95 24.41
N GLU A 178 8.68 -25.72 25.00
CA GLU A 178 9.14 -27.00 24.45
C GLU A 178 8.07 -28.09 24.56
N THR A 179 7.33 -28.12 25.67
CA THR A 179 6.27 -29.11 25.91
C THR A 179 4.90 -28.47 26.11
N GLU A 180 3.86 -29.22 25.73
CA GLU A 180 2.46 -28.84 25.93
C GLU A 180 2.14 -28.56 27.41
N LYS A 181 2.75 -29.34 28.31
CA LYS A 181 2.55 -29.25 29.75
C LYS A 181 3.06 -27.92 30.30
N GLU A 182 4.22 -27.47 29.87
CA GLU A 182 4.80 -26.19 30.30
C GLU A 182 3.95 -25.00 29.85
N VAL A 183 3.49 -25.00 28.59
CA VAL A 183 2.61 -23.96 28.06
C VAL A 183 1.27 -23.94 28.82
N LYS A 184 0.69 -25.11 29.10
CA LYS A 184 -0.57 -25.23 29.86
C LYS A 184 -0.42 -24.86 31.33
N ASP A 185 0.70 -25.20 31.96
CA ASP A 185 0.98 -24.87 33.37
C ASP A 185 1.11 -23.35 33.53
N ILE A 186 1.74 -22.66 32.57
CA ILE A 186 1.84 -21.19 32.57
C ILE A 186 0.49 -20.52 32.27
N VAL A 187 -0.28 -21.02 31.30
CA VAL A 187 -1.65 -20.53 31.07
C VAL A 187 -2.52 -20.73 32.32
N SER A 188 -2.37 -21.86 33.00
CA SER A 188 -3.10 -22.18 34.24
C SER A 188 -2.61 -21.36 35.43
N GLU A 189 -1.32 -21.04 35.52
CA GLU A 189 -0.77 -20.11 36.52
C GLU A 189 -1.30 -18.69 36.28
N TYR A 190 -1.32 -18.23 35.02
CA TYR A 190 -1.91 -16.95 34.63
C TYR A 190 -3.42 -16.92 34.95
N ALA A 191 -4.13 -18.02 34.69
CA ALA A 191 -5.55 -18.18 34.99
C ALA A 191 -5.87 -18.43 36.48
N ASN A 192 -4.93 -18.91 37.31
CA ASN A 192 -5.11 -19.09 38.76
C ASN A 192 -4.67 -17.86 39.57
N LYS A 193 -3.67 -17.10 39.10
CA LYS A 193 -3.37 -15.76 39.63
C LYS A 193 -4.48 -14.75 39.33
N LYS A 194 -5.26 -15.01 38.27
CA LYS A 194 -6.58 -14.38 38.02
C LYS A 194 -7.59 -14.63 39.17
N ASN A 195 -7.50 -15.77 39.88
CA ASN A 195 -8.40 -16.13 40.99
C ASN A 195 -7.91 -15.65 42.37
N THR A 196 -6.64 -15.27 42.53
CA THR A 196 -6.04 -14.90 43.84
C THR A 196 -5.92 -13.39 44.06
N GLY A 197 -6.45 -12.56 43.16
CA GLY A 197 -6.56 -11.11 43.35
C GLY A 197 -5.24 -10.33 43.25
N ILE A 198 -4.15 -10.99 42.82
CA ILE A 198 -2.84 -10.36 42.60
C ILE A 198 -2.81 -9.58 41.26
N LEU A 199 -3.59 -10.02 40.27
CA LEU A 199 -4.11 -9.17 39.20
C LEU A 199 -5.57 -8.87 39.55
N GLY A 200 -5.93 -7.61 39.79
CA GLY A 200 -7.29 -7.23 40.19
C GLY A 200 -8.32 -7.48 39.08
N MET A 201 -8.76 -8.71 38.87
CA MET A 201 -9.69 -9.06 37.79
C MET A 201 -10.96 -9.67 38.38
N THR A 202 -12.11 -9.02 38.27
CA THR A 202 -13.39 -9.57 38.75
C THR A 202 -14.02 -10.57 37.77
N GLN A 203 -14.71 -11.55 38.36
CA GLN A 203 -15.21 -12.77 37.74
C GLN A 203 -16.33 -12.52 36.70
N GLY A 204 -16.17 -13.08 35.50
CA GLY A 204 -17.25 -13.39 34.56
C GLY A 204 -17.10 -14.83 34.11
N GLN A 205 -18.15 -15.63 34.25
CA GLN A 205 -18.17 -17.08 34.02
C GLN A 205 -17.79 -17.50 32.59
N GLU A 206 -17.17 -18.69 32.52
CA GLU A 206 -17.15 -19.67 31.43
C GLU A 206 -15.98 -19.72 30.42
N THR A 207 -15.14 -20.74 30.69
CA THR A 207 -14.56 -21.78 29.81
C THR A 207 -13.40 -21.42 28.89
N LEU A 208 -12.18 -21.71 29.38
CA LEU A 208 -10.94 -21.85 28.60
C LEU A 208 -11.10 -22.99 27.57
N LYS A 209 -10.95 -22.69 26.29
CA LYS A 209 -10.73 -23.70 25.24
C LYS A 209 -9.27 -23.66 24.82
N THR A 210 -8.55 -24.75 25.08
CA THR A 210 -7.16 -24.96 24.66
C THR A 210 -7.16 -25.67 23.31
N GLU A 211 -6.72 -25.00 22.24
CA GLU A 211 -6.37 -25.67 20.99
C GLU A 211 -4.87 -25.97 20.98
N ASN A 212 -4.56 -27.25 20.97
CA ASN A 212 -3.23 -27.83 20.96
C ASN A 212 -2.85 -28.13 19.51
N GLN A 213 -1.87 -27.44 18.93
CA GLN A 213 -1.34 -27.79 17.61
C GLN A 213 0.15 -28.11 17.67
N LYS A 214 0.48 -29.32 17.21
CA LYS A 214 1.84 -29.74 16.90
C LYS A 214 2.16 -29.32 15.48
N GLN A 215 3.33 -28.70 15.32
CA GLN A 215 3.99 -28.17 14.14
C GLN A 215 3.56 -28.78 12.79
N ASP A 216 2.51 -28.23 12.19
CA ASP A 216 2.19 -28.24 10.75
C ASP A 216 1.06 -27.22 10.52
N HIS A 217 1.38 -26.06 9.94
CA HIS A 217 0.47 -24.93 9.66
C HIS A 217 -0.08 -24.15 10.88
N VAL A 218 0.45 -22.95 11.14
CA VAL A 218 -0.26 -21.95 11.96
C VAL A 218 -0.14 -20.57 11.30
N LEU A 219 -1.14 -20.24 10.48
CA LEU A 219 -1.58 -18.89 10.19
C LEU A 219 -3.11 -18.90 10.40
N PHE A 220 -3.59 -17.97 11.23
CA PHE A 220 -4.98 -17.70 11.64
C PHE A 220 -5.62 -18.61 12.70
N PHE A 221 -5.81 -18.05 13.90
CA PHE A 221 -7.06 -18.19 14.66
C PHE A 221 -7.44 -16.85 15.31
N LEU A 222 -8.71 -16.47 15.12
CA LEU A 222 -9.43 -15.35 15.73
C LEU A 222 -10.72 -15.96 16.30
N ILE A 223 -10.82 -16.21 17.61
CA ILE A 223 -12.11 -16.41 18.30
C ILE A 223 -11.96 -15.90 19.74
N GLY A 224 -12.80 -14.91 20.12
CA GLY A 224 -12.61 -14.10 21.32
C GLY A 224 -13.24 -14.61 22.63
N LYS A 225 -12.96 -13.88 23.72
CA LYS A 225 -13.84 -13.52 24.86
C LYS A 225 -13.08 -12.73 25.95
N ASN A 226 -13.82 -11.87 26.65
CA ASN A 226 -13.41 -10.70 27.45
C ASN A 226 -12.53 -10.97 28.69
N ILE A 227 -11.65 -10.02 29.03
CA ILE A 227 -10.86 -9.97 30.29
C ILE A 227 -10.75 -8.51 30.78
N TYR A 228 -10.96 -8.27 32.09
CA TYR A 228 -10.82 -6.97 32.78
C TYR A 228 -9.63 -7.02 33.77
N LEU A 229 -8.92 -5.90 33.97
CA LEU A 229 -7.76 -5.63 34.82
C LEU A 229 -8.15 -4.46 35.74
N ASP A 230 -7.75 -4.49 36.99
CA ASP A 230 -7.78 -3.36 37.89
C ASP A 230 -6.48 -3.34 38.68
N GLN A 231 -5.99 -2.12 38.86
CA GLN A 231 -4.80 -1.68 39.60
C GLN A 231 -3.49 -1.64 38.80
N VAL A 232 -3.21 -0.46 38.22
CA VAL A 232 -1.88 -0.01 37.81
C VAL A 232 -1.53 1.22 38.66
N PRO A 233 -0.34 1.32 39.29
CA PRO A 233 0.07 2.52 40.00
C PRO A 233 0.41 3.65 39.02
N MET A 234 0.02 4.88 39.37
CA MET A 234 0.28 6.10 38.61
C MET A 234 1.80 6.36 38.51
N ALA A 235 2.37 6.21 37.31
CA ALA A 235 3.77 6.53 37.04
C ALA A 235 3.94 8.02 36.70
N LYS A 236 4.73 8.73 37.53
CA LYS A 236 5.33 10.03 37.20
C LYS A 236 6.54 9.83 36.29
N ILE A 237 6.70 10.72 35.33
CA ILE A 237 7.77 10.73 34.32
C ILE A 237 8.99 11.43 34.91
N ASP A 238 10.14 10.76 34.95
CA ASP A 238 11.45 11.41 35.03
C ASP A 238 12.25 11.14 33.75
N LEU A 239 12.79 12.24 33.20
CA LEU A 239 13.59 12.27 31.98
C LEU A 239 15.05 11.94 32.31
N HIS A 240 15.55 10.83 31.76
CA HIS A 240 16.97 10.69 31.49
C HIS A 240 17.20 10.25 30.04
N VAL A 241 17.82 11.16 29.29
CA VAL A 241 18.38 10.91 27.97
C VAL A 241 19.68 10.14 28.20
N GLN A 242 19.69 8.86 27.85
CA GLN A 242 20.92 8.16 27.51
C GLN A 242 20.90 7.84 26.01
N GLN A 243 21.85 8.47 25.34
CA GLN A 243 22.19 8.26 23.96
C GLN A 243 22.98 6.96 23.87
N GLU A 244 22.36 5.88 23.38
CA GLU A 244 23.08 4.65 23.06
C GLU A 244 23.35 4.47 21.56
N GLN A 245 24.52 3.89 21.33
CA GLN A 245 25.32 3.89 20.11
C GLN A 245 24.67 3.15 18.93
N MET A 246 25.02 3.63 17.73
CA MET A 246 24.90 2.91 16.46
C MET A 246 25.46 1.49 16.60
N SER A 247 24.61 0.48 16.38
CA SER A 247 25.05 -0.89 16.13
C SER A 247 25.35 -1.09 14.64
N ASN A 248 26.51 -1.68 14.37
CA ASN A 248 27.11 -1.96 13.07
C ASN A 248 26.12 -2.40 11.98
N SER A 249 26.20 -1.73 10.83
CA SER A 249 25.49 -2.06 9.59
C SER A 249 25.85 -3.45 9.09
N SER A 250 24.96 -4.43 9.27
CA SER A 250 24.95 -5.61 8.40
C SER A 250 24.40 -5.18 7.04
N SER A 251 25.17 -5.44 5.97
CA SER A 251 24.75 -5.12 4.61
C SER A 251 23.49 -5.92 4.25
N ILE A 252 22.40 -5.24 3.87
CA ILE A 252 21.16 -5.90 3.43
C ILE A 252 21.44 -6.69 2.14
N SER A 253 21.34 -8.02 2.20
CA SER A 253 21.56 -8.91 1.05
C SER A 253 20.29 -9.17 0.24
N HIS A 254 19.10 -9.07 0.86
CA HIS A 254 17.81 -9.36 0.24
C HIS A 254 16.74 -8.37 0.67
N PHE A 255 15.83 -8.03 -0.25
CA PHE A 255 14.60 -7.28 0.00
C PHE A 255 13.39 -8.22 0.04
N LEU A 256 12.38 -7.83 0.82
CA LEU A 256 11.10 -8.52 0.96
C LEU A 256 10.01 -7.71 0.25
N LEU A 257 9.45 -8.25 -0.84
CA LEU A 257 8.35 -7.63 -1.59
C LEU A 257 6.99 -7.94 -0.94
N LEU A 258 6.06 -6.99 -1.00
CA LEU A 258 4.72 -7.18 -0.43
C LEU A 258 3.93 -8.20 -1.27
N PRO A 259 3.28 -9.21 -0.65
CA PRO A 259 2.42 -10.13 -1.38
C PRO A 259 1.22 -9.38 -1.96
N LEU A 260 0.84 -9.71 -3.21
CA LEU A 260 -0.39 -9.16 -3.82
C LEU A 260 -1.67 -9.57 -3.11
N ALA A 261 -1.61 -10.64 -2.30
CA ALA A 261 -2.75 -11.22 -1.63
C ALA A 261 -2.34 -12.08 -0.42
N ASP A 262 -3.18 -12.05 0.62
CA ASP A 262 -2.98 -12.80 1.86
C ASP A 262 -3.42 -14.27 1.77
N THR A 263 -4.25 -14.62 0.78
CA THR A 263 -4.74 -15.99 0.57
C THR A 263 -4.17 -16.62 -0.70
N ARG A 264 -3.84 -17.92 -0.64
CA ARG A 264 -3.28 -18.67 -1.78
C ARG A 264 -4.23 -18.69 -2.99
N GLN A 265 -5.54 -18.69 -2.76
CA GLN A 265 -6.54 -18.60 -3.84
C GLN A 265 -6.44 -17.27 -4.58
N LEU A 266 -6.29 -16.16 -3.86
CA LEU A 266 -6.16 -14.84 -4.46
C LEU A 266 -4.78 -14.61 -5.06
N GLN A 267 -3.71 -15.20 -4.51
CA GLN A 267 -2.39 -15.27 -5.18
C GLN A 267 -2.47 -16.01 -6.52
N LEU A 268 -3.12 -17.18 -6.56
CA LEU A 268 -3.34 -17.92 -7.81
C LEU A 268 -4.17 -17.12 -8.82
N LEU A 269 -5.17 -16.36 -8.36
CA LEU A 269 -5.93 -15.46 -9.22
C LEU A 269 -5.05 -14.35 -9.82
N HIS A 270 -4.20 -13.71 -9.01
CA HIS A 270 -3.24 -12.71 -9.50
C HIS A 270 -2.22 -13.32 -10.46
N PHE A 271 -1.75 -14.53 -10.19
CA PHE A 271 -0.89 -15.27 -11.11
C PHE A 271 -1.57 -15.48 -12.47
N CYS A 272 -2.81 -15.98 -12.48
CA CYS A 272 -3.59 -16.18 -13.71
C CYS A 272 -3.84 -14.86 -14.46
N LEU A 273 -4.13 -13.78 -13.73
CA LEU A 273 -4.32 -12.45 -14.30
C LEU A 273 -3.03 -11.95 -14.97
N PHE A 274 -1.90 -12.00 -14.26
CA PHE A 274 -0.60 -11.57 -14.79
C PHE A 274 -0.11 -12.44 -15.95
N LEU A 275 -0.36 -13.76 -15.89
CA LEU A 275 -0.09 -14.66 -17.00
C LEU A 275 -0.91 -14.27 -18.23
N GLY A 276 -2.22 -14.03 -18.05
CA GLY A 276 -3.11 -13.60 -19.14
C GLY A 276 -2.66 -12.28 -19.77
N ILE A 277 -2.34 -11.27 -18.95
CA ILE A 277 -1.87 -9.98 -19.45
C ILE A 277 -0.51 -10.11 -20.15
N SER A 278 0.42 -10.89 -19.60
CA SER A 278 1.72 -11.13 -20.22
C SER A 278 1.59 -11.81 -21.57
N LEU A 279 0.75 -12.85 -21.69
CA LEU A 279 0.49 -13.52 -22.96
C LEU A 279 -0.16 -12.59 -23.98
N ALA A 280 -1.12 -11.77 -23.55
CA ALA A 280 -1.75 -10.78 -24.43
C ALA A 280 -0.75 -9.72 -24.92
N ALA A 281 0.14 -9.26 -24.05
CA ALA A 281 1.16 -8.29 -24.40
C ALA A 281 2.26 -8.87 -25.30
N LEU A 282 2.73 -10.09 -25.01
CA LEU A 282 3.67 -10.84 -25.86
C LEU A 282 3.09 -11.02 -27.26
N LEU A 283 1.82 -11.42 -27.35
CA LEU A 283 1.13 -11.59 -28.62
C LEU A 283 0.95 -10.25 -29.35
N GLY A 284 0.39 -9.23 -28.69
CA GLY A 284 0.06 -7.95 -29.31
C GLY A 284 1.30 -7.20 -29.80
N ASN A 285 2.31 -7.04 -28.92
CA ASN A 285 3.55 -6.36 -29.27
C ASN A 285 4.41 -7.20 -30.22
N GLY A 286 4.43 -8.53 -30.06
CA GLY A 286 5.11 -9.43 -30.99
C GLY A 286 4.52 -9.39 -32.41
N LEU A 287 3.19 -9.27 -32.53
CA LEU A 287 2.51 -9.09 -33.82
C LEU A 287 2.85 -7.74 -34.46
N ILE A 288 2.96 -6.66 -33.67
CA ILE A 288 3.39 -5.34 -34.19
C ILE A 288 4.82 -5.43 -34.72
N ILE A 289 5.74 -5.98 -33.94
CA ILE A 289 7.14 -6.15 -34.36
C ILE A 289 7.18 -6.97 -35.65
N SER A 290 6.53 -8.13 -35.68
CA SER A 290 6.49 -9.01 -36.85
C SER A 290 5.84 -8.32 -38.07
N ALA A 291 4.75 -7.59 -37.89
CA ALA A 291 4.07 -6.87 -38.97
C ALA A 291 5.00 -5.83 -39.60
N VAL A 292 5.66 -5.02 -38.77
CA VAL A 292 6.56 -3.96 -39.22
C VAL A 292 7.82 -4.55 -39.87
N THR A 293 8.39 -5.63 -39.34
CA THR A 293 9.60 -6.25 -39.91
C THR A 293 9.33 -7.02 -41.20
N CYS A 294 8.16 -7.67 -41.33
CA CYS A 294 7.85 -8.51 -42.48
C CYS A 294 7.18 -7.75 -43.64
N SER A 295 6.65 -6.55 -43.39
CA SER A 295 5.90 -5.78 -44.39
C SER A 295 6.67 -4.54 -44.82
N HIS A 296 7.25 -4.57 -46.02
CA HIS A 296 7.88 -3.38 -46.62
C HIS A 296 6.93 -2.17 -46.73
N LEU A 297 5.62 -2.41 -46.83
CA LEU A 297 4.58 -1.38 -46.86
C LEU A 297 4.49 -0.55 -45.55
N LEU A 298 5.00 -1.09 -44.44
CA LEU A 298 5.00 -0.44 -43.14
C LEU A 298 6.34 0.23 -42.81
N HIS A 299 7.29 0.33 -43.75
CA HIS A 299 8.59 0.98 -43.51
C HIS A 299 8.47 2.52 -43.55
N THR A 300 7.62 3.08 -42.68
CA THR A 300 7.50 4.53 -42.46
C THR A 300 8.04 4.92 -41.07
N PRO A 301 8.48 6.18 -40.87
CA PRO A 301 8.98 6.65 -39.58
C PRO A 301 8.10 6.30 -38.38
N MET A 302 6.78 6.48 -38.50
CA MET A 302 5.82 6.12 -37.45
C MET A 302 5.89 4.65 -37.04
N PHE A 303 5.90 3.73 -38.01
CA PHE A 303 5.94 2.30 -37.73
C PHE A 303 7.29 1.86 -37.19
N PHE A 304 8.37 2.54 -37.60
CA PHE A 304 9.69 2.37 -36.97
C PHE A 304 9.67 2.74 -35.49
N PHE A 305 9.03 3.86 -35.11
CA PHE A 305 8.87 4.21 -33.69
C PHE A 305 7.89 3.31 -32.95
N LEU A 306 6.82 2.83 -33.60
CA LEU A 306 5.92 1.82 -33.03
C LEU A 306 6.63 0.51 -32.73
N LEU A 307 7.57 0.08 -33.57
CA LEU A 307 8.39 -1.09 -33.31
C LEU A 307 9.27 -0.88 -32.06
N ASN A 308 9.89 0.29 -31.92
CA ASN A 308 10.66 0.62 -30.72
C ASN A 308 9.77 0.66 -29.47
N LEU A 309 8.55 1.21 -29.58
CA LEU A 309 7.56 1.23 -28.50
C LEU A 309 7.14 -0.20 -28.09
N ALA A 310 6.88 -1.07 -29.07
CA ALA A 310 6.55 -2.46 -28.80
C ALA A 310 7.71 -3.21 -28.10
N LEU A 311 8.97 -2.87 -28.42
CA LEU A 311 10.14 -3.41 -27.73
C LEU A 311 10.23 -2.91 -26.28
N THR A 312 9.94 -1.63 -26.02
CA THR A 312 9.91 -1.09 -24.65
C THR A 312 8.78 -1.70 -23.82
N ASP A 313 7.61 -1.91 -24.44
CA ASP A 313 6.45 -2.53 -23.79
C ASP A 313 6.75 -3.97 -23.37
N LEU A 314 7.34 -4.76 -24.26
CA LEU A 314 7.79 -6.12 -23.93
C LEU A 314 8.87 -6.12 -22.84
N GLY A 315 9.84 -5.22 -22.93
CA GLY A 315 10.91 -5.09 -21.96
C GLY A 315 10.41 -4.79 -20.55
N SER A 316 9.47 -3.85 -20.43
CA SER A 316 8.88 -3.46 -19.14
C SER A 316 8.13 -4.62 -18.49
N ILE A 317 7.26 -5.30 -19.24
CA ILE A 317 6.45 -6.44 -18.77
C ILE A 317 7.33 -7.63 -18.40
N CYS A 318 8.32 -7.97 -19.23
CA CYS A 318 9.27 -9.05 -18.95
C CYS A 318 10.15 -8.78 -17.72
N THR A 319 10.30 -7.52 -17.31
CA THR A 319 11.09 -7.16 -16.13
C THR A 319 10.26 -7.25 -14.84
N THR A 320 9.01 -6.81 -14.85
CA THR A 320 8.17 -6.72 -13.64
C THR A 320 7.36 -7.99 -13.39
N VAL A 321 6.73 -8.54 -14.43
CA VAL A 321 5.69 -9.56 -14.28
C VAL A 321 6.24 -10.95 -13.94
N PRO A 322 7.32 -11.46 -14.55
CA PRO A 322 7.85 -12.79 -14.21
C PRO A 322 8.26 -12.92 -12.75
N LYS A 323 8.84 -11.86 -12.16
CA LYS A 323 9.21 -11.88 -10.74
C LYS A 323 7.97 -11.88 -9.84
N ALA A 324 6.95 -11.09 -10.17
CA ALA A 324 5.67 -11.10 -9.48
C ALA A 324 4.96 -12.47 -9.55
N MET A 325 4.96 -13.09 -10.74
CA MET A 325 4.42 -14.43 -10.96
C MET A 325 5.18 -15.51 -10.19
N HIS A 326 6.51 -15.47 -10.20
CA HIS A 326 7.35 -16.40 -9.44
C HIS A 326 7.06 -16.31 -7.94
N ASN A 327 7.01 -15.08 -7.41
CA ASN A 327 6.68 -14.84 -6.00
C ASN A 327 5.28 -15.36 -5.65
N SER A 328 4.31 -15.19 -6.57
CA SER A 328 2.93 -15.65 -6.39
C SER A 328 2.76 -17.17 -6.49
N LEU A 329 3.56 -17.86 -7.31
CA LEU A 329 3.50 -19.33 -7.49
C LEU A 329 4.19 -20.09 -6.35
N TRP A 330 5.39 -19.61 -5.98
CA TRP A 330 6.24 -20.29 -5.01
C TRP A 330 6.08 -19.76 -3.58
N ASP A 331 5.18 -18.80 -3.37
CA ASP A 331 4.98 -18.08 -2.10
C ASP A 331 6.30 -17.51 -1.54
N THR A 332 7.23 -17.17 -2.44
CA THR A 332 8.50 -16.53 -2.11
C THR A 332 8.33 -15.01 -2.19
N ARG A 333 9.01 -14.27 -1.31
CA ARG A 333 8.93 -12.80 -1.25
C ARG A 333 10.27 -12.11 -1.41
N THR A 334 11.33 -12.89 -1.58
CA THR A 334 12.69 -12.42 -1.57
C THR A 334 13.16 -12.04 -2.97
N ILE A 335 13.76 -10.87 -3.09
CA ILE A 335 14.59 -10.47 -4.23
C ILE A 335 15.98 -10.09 -3.68
N SER A 336 17.05 -10.51 -4.35
CA SER A 336 18.39 -10.10 -3.93
C SER A 336 18.56 -8.59 -4.12
N TYR A 337 19.49 -7.98 -3.38
CA TYR A 337 19.83 -6.57 -3.56
C TYR A 337 20.19 -6.24 -5.02
N THR A 338 21.05 -7.06 -5.63
CA THR A 338 21.43 -6.94 -7.05
C THR A 338 20.27 -7.20 -7.99
N GLY A 339 19.39 -8.14 -7.68
CA GLY A 339 18.16 -8.38 -8.45
C GLY A 339 17.22 -7.18 -8.42
N CYS A 340 17.09 -6.55 -7.26
CA CYS A 340 16.28 -5.34 -7.07
C CYS A 340 16.86 -4.15 -7.84
N ALA A 341 18.18 -3.93 -7.76
CA ALA A 341 18.87 -2.88 -8.51
C ALA A 341 18.76 -3.07 -10.02
N SER A 342 18.97 -4.29 -10.52
CA SER A 342 18.80 -4.61 -11.93
C SER A 342 17.35 -4.42 -12.39
N GLN A 343 16.37 -4.85 -11.58
CA GLN A 343 14.96 -4.68 -11.92
C GLN A 343 14.57 -3.20 -11.99
N VAL A 344 15.01 -2.37 -11.04
CA VAL A 344 14.79 -0.91 -11.05
C VAL A 344 15.42 -0.27 -12.28
N PHE A 345 16.68 -0.60 -12.58
CA PHE A 345 17.40 -0.07 -13.74
C PHE A 345 16.67 -0.39 -15.05
N VAL A 346 16.38 -1.67 -15.30
CA VAL A 346 15.77 -2.10 -16.55
C VAL A 346 14.36 -1.55 -16.70
N PHE A 347 13.58 -1.51 -15.61
CA PHE A 347 12.23 -0.96 -15.63
C PHE A 347 12.22 0.55 -15.93
N LEU A 348 13.07 1.32 -15.25
CA LEU A 348 13.20 2.76 -15.52
C LEU A 348 13.73 3.05 -16.91
N PHE A 349 14.63 2.22 -17.42
CA PHE A 349 15.13 2.33 -18.79
C PHE A 349 14.00 2.22 -19.80
N PHE A 350 13.13 1.20 -19.69
CA PHE A 350 12.03 1.02 -20.62
C PHE A 350 10.93 2.08 -20.48
N ILE A 351 10.53 2.46 -19.27
CA ILE A 351 9.53 3.54 -19.07
C ILE A 351 10.05 4.89 -19.56
N SER A 352 11.33 5.21 -19.30
CA SER A 352 11.93 6.45 -19.80
C SER A 352 12.06 6.45 -21.32
N ALA A 353 12.38 5.29 -21.92
CA ALA A 353 12.45 5.14 -23.36
C ALA A 353 11.07 5.31 -24.01
N GLU A 354 10.03 4.66 -23.46
CA GLU A 354 8.63 4.84 -23.88
C GLU A 354 8.25 6.32 -23.89
N TYR A 355 8.59 7.05 -22.83
CA TYR A 355 8.31 8.47 -22.71
C TYR A 355 8.94 9.33 -23.82
N PHE A 356 10.24 9.11 -24.09
CA PHE A 356 10.93 9.82 -25.17
C PHE A 356 10.42 9.41 -26.56
N LEU A 357 10.07 8.13 -26.75
CA LEU A 357 9.49 7.63 -27.99
C LEU A 357 8.12 8.24 -28.27
N LEU A 358 7.23 8.34 -27.28
CA LEU A 358 5.93 9.03 -27.41
C LEU A 358 6.12 10.51 -27.78
N THR A 359 7.16 11.16 -27.25
CA THR A 359 7.50 12.54 -27.62
C THR A 359 7.93 12.63 -29.10
N ILE A 360 8.77 11.71 -29.57
CA ILE A 360 9.22 11.66 -30.96
C ILE A 360 8.07 11.30 -31.91
N MET A 361 7.19 10.39 -31.52
CA MET A 361 5.99 10.05 -32.28
C MET A 361 5.04 11.25 -32.40
N CYS A 362 4.91 12.07 -31.34
CA CYS A 362 4.18 13.33 -31.41
C CYS A 362 4.81 14.30 -32.44
N TYR A 363 6.15 14.40 -32.44
CA TYR A 363 6.86 15.20 -33.42
C TYR A 363 6.66 14.70 -34.86
N ASP A 364 6.72 13.38 -35.10
CA ASP A 364 6.39 12.75 -36.37
C ASP A 364 4.99 13.14 -36.87
N ARG A 365 3.97 13.00 -36.00
CA ARG A 365 2.59 13.43 -36.31
C ARG A 365 2.54 14.92 -36.64
N TYR A 366 3.20 15.77 -35.85
CA TYR A 366 3.24 17.22 -36.05
C TYR A 366 3.81 17.59 -37.42
N VAL A 367 4.98 17.06 -37.77
CA VAL A 367 5.61 17.39 -39.07
C VAL A 367 4.77 16.85 -40.22
N SER A 368 4.20 15.64 -40.10
CA SER A 368 3.38 15.03 -41.16
C SER A 368 2.13 15.85 -41.50
N ILE A 369 1.49 16.48 -40.52
CA ILE A 369 0.24 17.23 -40.70
C ILE A 369 0.50 18.73 -40.89
N CYS A 370 1.37 19.33 -40.08
CA CYS A 370 1.60 20.79 -40.09
C CYS A 370 2.63 21.23 -41.13
N LYS A 371 3.53 20.33 -41.57
CA LYS A 371 4.63 20.63 -42.50
C LYS A 371 4.82 19.53 -43.57
N PRO A 372 3.76 19.13 -44.31
CA PRO A 372 3.81 17.98 -45.22
C PRO A 372 4.90 18.10 -46.30
N LEU A 373 5.15 19.31 -46.83
CA LEU A 373 6.17 19.55 -47.86
C LEU A 373 7.62 19.30 -47.38
N HIS A 374 7.86 19.39 -46.07
CA HIS A 374 9.20 19.21 -45.46
C HIS A 374 9.32 17.86 -44.75
N TYR A 375 8.28 17.02 -44.75
CA TYR A 375 8.27 15.77 -44.02
C TYR A 375 9.39 14.83 -44.46
N GLY A 376 9.61 14.67 -45.78
CA GLY A 376 10.65 13.78 -46.31
C GLY A 376 12.08 14.23 -46.01
N THR A 377 12.33 15.53 -45.82
CA THR A 377 13.66 16.06 -45.48
C THR A 377 13.91 16.02 -43.97
N LEU A 378 12.88 16.25 -43.15
CA LEU A 378 12.98 16.26 -41.69
C LEU A 378 12.93 14.86 -41.06
N LEU A 379 12.12 13.95 -41.61
CA LEU A 379 11.90 12.58 -41.11
C LEU A 379 12.46 11.52 -42.06
N GLY A 380 13.69 11.74 -42.55
CA GLY A 380 14.44 10.71 -43.27
C GLY A 380 14.91 9.56 -42.37
N SER A 381 15.26 8.42 -42.95
CA SER A 381 15.63 7.21 -42.19
C SER A 381 16.81 7.41 -41.24
N ARG A 382 17.82 8.20 -41.64
CA ARG A 382 18.97 8.54 -40.77
C ARG A 382 18.55 9.41 -39.59
N ALA A 383 17.69 10.41 -39.84
CA ALA A 383 17.17 11.26 -38.77
C ALA A 383 16.34 10.44 -37.77
N CYS A 384 15.51 9.52 -38.26
CA CYS A 384 14.74 8.62 -37.40
C CYS A 384 15.63 7.72 -36.55
N ALA A 385 16.70 7.16 -37.15
CA ALA A 385 17.68 6.36 -36.42
C ALA A 385 18.41 7.18 -35.34
N HIS A 386 18.83 8.41 -35.64
CA HIS A 386 19.45 9.31 -34.66
C HIS A 386 18.49 9.69 -33.52
N MET A 387 17.22 9.99 -33.83
CA MET A 387 16.20 10.29 -32.81
C MET A 387 15.93 9.09 -31.90
N ALA A 388 15.81 7.89 -32.47
CA ALA A 388 15.67 6.67 -31.67
C ALA A 388 16.92 6.42 -30.80
N ALA A 389 18.12 6.54 -31.36
CA ALA A 389 19.36 6.38 -30.59
C ALA A 389 19.45 7.40 -29.44
N ALA A 390 19.05 8.65 -29.68
CA ALA A 390 19.01 9.69 -28.66
C ALA A 390 18.00 9.37 -27.55
N ALA A 391 16.81 8.84 -27.90
CA ALA A 391 15.81 8.41 -26.92
C ALA A 391 16.34 7.27 -26.04
N TRP A 392 16.90 6.22 -26.65
CA TRP A 392 17.49 5.10 -25.91
C TRP A 392 18.67 5.52 -25.03
N ALA A 393 19.57 6.37 -25.54
CA ALA A 393 20.70 6.88 -24.76
C ALA A 393 20.25 7.76 -23.58
N SER A 394 19.26 8.63 -23.80
CA SER A 394 18.71 9.49 -22.73
C SER A 394 18.00 8.67 -21.66
N ALA A 395 17.25 7.63 -22.07
CA ALA A 395 16.60 6.69 -21.17
C ALA A 395 17.63 5.90 -20.35
N PHE A 396 18.70 5.41 -20.99
CA PHE A 396 19.79 4.71 -20.31
C PHE A 396 20.46 5.59 -19.26
N LEU A 397 20.83 6.82 -19.62
CA LEU A 397 21.47 7.75 -18.70
C LEU A 397 20.56 8.09 -17.52
N THR A 398 19.27 8.33 -17.79
CA THR A 398 18.26 8.59 -16.76
C THR A 398 18.14 7.40 -15.79
N ALA A 399 17.99 6.19 -16.31
CA ALA A 399 17.88 4.98 -15.50
C ALA A 399 19.15 4.70 -14.69
N LEU A 400 20.33 4.90 -15.29
CA LEU A 400 21.62 4.71 -14.63
C LEU A 400 21.77 5.70 -13.47
N LEU A 401 21.52 6.98 -13.70
CA LEU A 401 21.65 8.01 -12.67
C LEU A 401 20.68 7.77 -11.51
N HIS A 402 19.40 7.49 -11.79
CA HIS A 402 18.41 7.23 -10.75
C HIS A 402 18.74 5.96 -9.94
N THR A 403 19.12 4.88 -10.61
CA THR A 403 19.50 3.63 -9.94
C THR A 403 20.78 3.81 -9.12
N ALA A 404 21.82 4.39 -9.70
CA ALA A 404 23.09 4.58 -9.01
C ALA A 404 22.92 5.45 -7.76
N ASN A 405 22.15 6.54 -7.84
CA ASN A 405 21.90 7.39 -6.68
C ASN A 405 21.06 6.68 -5.62
N THR A 406 19.94 6.06 -6.00
CA THR A 406 19.07 5.32 -5.05
C THR A 406 19.85 4.25 -4.28
N PHE A 407 20.69 3.47 -4.96
CA PHE A 407 21.44 2.37 -4.37
C PHE A 407 22.82 2.76 -3.81
N SER A 408 23.22 4.04 -3.93
CA SER A 408 24.37 4.60 -3.20
C SER A 408 23.99 5.07 -1.79
N LEU A 409 22.68 5.20 -1.50
CA LEU A 409 22.19 5.64 -0.21
C LEU A 409 22.29 4.52 0.85
N PRO A 410 22.72 4.85 2.08
CA PRO A 410 22.67 3.89 3.18
C PRO A 410 21.22 3.58 3.54
N LEU A 411 20.88 2.29 3.53
CA LEU A 411 19.58 1.76 3.94
C LEU A 411 19.60 1.49 5.44
N CYS A 412 18.65 2.09 6.17
CA CYS A 412 18.64 2.09 7.63
C CYS A 412 17.36 1.52 8.25
N HIS A 413 16.25 1.49 7.51
CA HIS A 413 14.93 1.15 8.05
C HIS A 413 14.46 -0.26 7.67
N GLY A 414 15.36 -1.25 7.64
CA GLY A 414 15.05 -2.63 7.26
C GLY A 414 15.01 -2.86 5.75
N ASN A 415 14.42 -3.99 5.32
CA ASN A 415 14.50 -4.49 3.94
C ASN A 415 13.15 -4.80 3.28
N ALA A 416 12.03 -4.34 3.85
CA ALA A 416 10.68 -4.62 3.33
C ALA A 416 10.20 -3.49 2.39
N LEU A 417 9.76 -3.85 1.18
CA LEU A 417 9.23 -2.95 0.17
C LEU A 417 7.71 -3.13 0.05
N GLY A 418 6.96 -2.03 0.17
CA GLY A 418 5.49 -2.01 0.12
C GLY A 418 4.87 -2.16 -1.27
N GLN A 419 5.55 -2.84 -2.21
CA GLN A 419 5.15 -3.02 -3.61
C GLN A 419 5.49 -4.44 -4.07
N PHE A 420 4.86 -4.89 -5.17
CA PHE A 420 5.08 -6.22 -5.74
C PHE A 420 6.35 -6.36 -6.59
N PHE A 421 6.97 -5.22 -6.90
CA PHE A 421 8.27 -5.12 -7.56
C PHE A 421 9.09 -4.00 -6.91
N CYS A 422 10.41 -4.00 -7.11
CA CYS A 422 11.29 -2.93 -6.66
C CYS A 422 11.04 -1.60 -7.38
N GLU A 423 10.71 -0.57 -6.60
CA GLU A 423 10.42 0.78 -7.09
C GLU A 423 11.16 1.83 -6.25
N ILE A 424 11.69 2.88 -6.88
CA ILE A 424 12.50 3.92 -6.22
C ILE A 424 11.79 4.54 -5.00
N PRO A 425 10.52 5.01 -5.07
CA PRO A 425 9.88 5.67 -3.92
C PRO A 425 9.79 4.77 -2.68
N GLN A 426 9.66 3.45 -2.85
CA GLN A 426 9.63 2.53 -1.72
C GLN A 426 11.03 2.27 -1.14
N ILE A 427 12.07 2.24 -1.99
CA ILE A 427 13.46 2.09 -1.55
C ILE A 427 13.92 3.36 -0.81
N LEU A 428 13.54 4.53 -1.30
CA LEU A 428 13.87 5.80 -0.65
C LEU A 428 13.27 5.92 0.76
N LYS A 429 12.07 5.34 1.01
CA LYS A 429 11.51 5.25 2.38
C LYS A 429 12.38 4.46 3.36
N LEU A 430 13.21 3.55 2.85
CA LEU A 430 14.12 2.74 3.67
C LEU A 430 15.47 3.43 3.94
N SER A 431 15.79 4.47 3.17
CA SER A 431 17.08 5.18 3.22
C SER A 431 17.22 6.08 4.46
N CYS A 432 18.46 6.30 4.89
CA CYS A 432 18.79 7.25 5.95
C CYS A 432 18.68 8.71 5.46
N SER A 433 18.11 9.59 6.28
CA SER A 433 17.78 11.00 5.98
C SER A 433 18.94 11.92 5.52
N LYS A 434 20.21 11.49 5.55
CA LYS A 434 21.37 12.38 5.38
C LYS A 434 21.79 12.70 3.93
N SER A 435 21.20 12.07 2.91
CA SER A 435 21.61 12.29 1.49
C SER A 435 20.42 12.58 0.56
N LEU A 436 19.45 13.38 1.04
CA LEU A 436 18.29 13.79 0.25
C LEU A 436 18.64 14.82 -0.86
N LEU A 437 19.72 15.60 -0.70
CA LEU A 437 20.00 16.74 -1.57
C LEU A 437 20.36 16.34 -3.02
N GLY A 438 21.15 15.28 -3.19
CA GLY A 438 21.56 14.77 -4.51
C GLY A 438 20.40 14.11 -5.26
N GLU A 439 19.60 13.30 -4.57
CA GLU A 439 18.40 12.65 -5.12
C GLU A 439 17.33 13.70 -5.48
N VAL A 440 17.10 14.69 -4.61
CA VAL A 440 16.17 15.81 -4.90
C VAL A 440 16.64 16.61 -6.11
N GLY A 441 17.94 16.85 -6.25
CA GLY A 441 18.51 17.51 -7.42
C GLY A 441 18.26 16.73 -8.71
N LEU A 442 18.54 15.42 -8.71
CA LEU A 442 18.30 14.57 -9.87
C LEU A 442 16.81 14.46 -10.21
N LEU A 443 15.95 14.28 -9.20
CA LEU A 443 14.50 14.24 -9.35
C LEU A 443 13.97 15.55 -9.96
N ALA A 444 14.50 16.70 -9.52
CA ALA A 444 14.14 18.00 -10.08
C ALA A 444 14.56 18.12 -11.55
N VAL A 445 15.78 17.73 -11.90
CA VAL A 445 16.26 17.74 -13.29
C VAL A 445 15.42 16.84 -14.19
N SER A 446 15.15 15.60 -13.77
CA SER A 446 14.30 14.66 -14.51
C SER A 446 12.87 15.16 -14.63
N SER A 447 12.32 15.78 -13.59
CA SER A 447 10.99 16.39 -13.61
C SER A 447 10.92 17.57 -14.58
N CYS A 448 11.96 18.40 -14.66
CA CYS A 448 12.04 19.50 -15.63
C CYS A 448 12.09 18.99 -17.07
N ILE A 449 12.88 17.94 -17.34
CA ILE A 449 12.95 17.31 -18.67
C ILE A 449 11.58 16.71 -19.03
N GLY A 450 10.95 15.98 -18.11
CA GLY A 450 9.60 15.45 -18.27
C GLY A 450 8.59 16.56 -18.55
N LEU A 451 8.59 17.63 -17.77
CA LEU A 451 7.68 18.75 -18.00
C LEU A 451 7.90 19.40 -19.38
N GLY A 452 9.16 19.53 -19.82
CA GLY A 452 9.50 20.03 -21.15
C GLY A 452 8.91 19.17 -22.27
N CYS A 453 9.06 17.85 -22.19
CA CYS A 453 8.46 16.90 -23.14
C CYS A 453 6.93 16.98 -23.13
N PHE A 454 6.31 17.05 -21.95
CA PHE A 454 4.86 17.20 -21.84
C PHE A 454 4.35 18.49 -22.50
N VAL A 455 4.99 19.63 -22.21
CA VAL A 455 4.64 20.92 -22.83
C VAL A 455 4.82 20.84 -24.35
N PHE A 456 5.88 20.20 -24.82
CA PHE A 456 6.10 19.99 -26.26
C PHE A 456 5.01 19.15 -26.92
N ILE A 457 4.56 18.05 -26.28
CA ILE A 457 3.47 17.21 -26.76
C ILE A 457 2.17 18.02 -26.84
N VAL A 458 1.81 18.73 -25.77
CA VAL A 458 0.60 19.56 -25.71
C VAL A 458 0.64 20.64 -26.80
N PHE A 459 1.74 21.38 -26.90
CA PHE A 459 1.91 22.41 -27.92
C PHE A 459 1.77 21.85 -29.34
N SER A 460 2.44 20.73 -29.62
CA SER A 460 2.39 20.04 -30.91
C SER A 460 0.96 19.64 -31.27
N TYR A 461 0.21 19.06 -30.34
CA TYR A 461 -1.18 18.68 -30.57
C TYR A 461 -2.12 19.87 -30.78
N VAL A 462 -1.91 20.98 -30.06
CA VAL A 462 -2.66 22.21 -30.31
C VAL A 462 -2.43 22.70 -31.74
N GLN A 463 -1.18 22.65 -32.25
CA GLN A 463 -0.90 23.00 -33.65
C GLN A 463 -1.49 22.01 -34.64
N ILE A 464 -1.41 20.69 -34.35
CA ILE A 464 -2.04 19.65 -35.18
C ILE A 464 -3.54 19.90 -35.30
N PHE A 465 -4.25 20.11 -34.18
CA PHE A 465 -5.69 20.38 -34.23
C PHE A 465 -6.03 21.64 -35.01
N ARG A 466 -5.24 22.72 -34.85
CA ARG A 466 -5.40 23.94 -35.66
C ARG A 466 -5.21 23.67 -37.16
N ALA A 467 -4.23 22.86 -37.53
CA ALA A 467 -3.99 22.49 -38.92
C ALA A 467 -5.11 21.61 -39.47
N VAL A 468 -5.58 20.61 -38.70
CA VAL A 468 -6.67 19.71 -39.10
C VAL A 468 -7.97 20.46 -39.31
N LEU A 469 -8.33 21.39 -38.42
CA LEU A 469 -9.53 22.22 -38.55
C LEU A 469 -9.51 23.16 -39.78
N ARG A 470 -8.32 23.44 -40.33
CA ARG A 470 -8.18 24.23 -41.57
C ARG A 470 -8.31 23.40 -42.84
N ILE A 471 -8.33 22.07 -42.75
CA ILE A 471 -8.50 21.20 -43.93
C ILE A 471 -9.95 21.29 -44.41
N PRO A 472 -10.22 21.72 -45.66
CA PRO A 472 -11.58 21.91 -46.15
C PRO A 472 -12.32 20.61 -46.47
N SER A 473 -11.63 19.47 -46.58
CA SER A 473 -12.21 18.16 -46.88
C SER A 473 -12.48 17.36 -45.61
N GLU A 474 -13.73 16.95 -45.39
CA GLU A 474 -14.13 16.06 -44.29
C GLU A 474 -13.35 14.74 -44.30
N GLN A 475 -13.09 14.18 -45.48
CA GLN A 475 -12.32 12.95 -45.62
C GLN A 475 -10.85 13.13 -45.22
N GLY A 476 -10.27 14.29 -45.52
CA GLY A 476 -8.93 14.68 -45.05
C GLY A 476 -8.87 14.83 -43.53
N GLN A 477 -9.89 15.45 -42.93
CA GLN A 477 -10.01 15.58 -41.47
C GLN A 477 -10.14 14.21 -40.79
N HIS A 478 -11.03 13.35 -41.30
CA HIS A 478 -11.24 12.01 -40.75
C HIS A 478 -9.95 11.16 -40.80
N LYS A 479 -9.18 11.25 -41.89
CA LYS A 479 -7.88 10.58 -42.01
C LYS A 479 -6.88 11.09 -40.97
N ALA A 480 -6.80 12.40 -40.75
CA ALA A 480 -5.92 12.98 -39.73
C ALA A 480 -6.32 12.54 -38.30
N PHE A 481 -7.61 12.60 -37.95
CA PHE A 481 -8.09 12.15 -36.64
C PHE A 481 -7.84 10.65 -36.40
N SER A 482 -8.08 9.81 -37.40
CA SER A 482 -7.86 8.35 -37.30
C SER A 482 -6.41 7.99 -36.96
N THR A 483 -5.44 8.84 -37.32
CA THR A 483 -4.02 8.62 -37.04
C THR A 483 -3.53 9.30 -35.76
N CYS A 484 -4.17 10.39 -35.33
CA CYS A 484 -3.77 11.16 -34.14
C CYS A 484 -4.40 10.66 -32.85
N LEU A 485 -5.66 10.21 -32.91
CA LEU A 485 -6.42 9.76 -31.73
C LEU A 485 -5.79 8.55 -31.01
N PRO A 486 -5.23 7.54 -31.70
CA PRO A 486 -4.57 6.42 -31.01
C PRO A 486 -3.39 6.89 -30.15
N HIS A 487 -2.53 7.74 -30.72
CA HIS A 487 -1.39 8.28 -29.98
C HIS A 487 -1.84 9.18 -28.82
N LEU A 488 -2.85 10.02 -29.01
CA LEU A 488 -3.44 10.80 -27.90
C LEU A 488 -4.00 9.93 -26.78
N ALA A 489 -4.65 8.81 -27.13
CA ALA A 489 -5.18 7.88 -26.15
C ALA A 489 -4.05 7.21 -25.34
N VAL A 490 -2.99 6.74 -26.00
CA VAL A 490 -1.82 6.16 -25.34
C VAL A 490 -1.12 7.19 -24.45
N VAL A 491 -0.83 8.37 -24.96
CA VAL A 491 -0.24 9.48 -24.19
C VAL A 491 -1.11 9.82 -22.97
N SER A 492 -2.42 9.97 -23.15
CA SER A 492 -3.32 10.32 -22.06
C SER A 492 -3.37 9.22 -20.99
N LEU A 493 -3.40 7.95 -21.39
CA LEU A 493 -3.39 6.81 -20.48
C LEU A 493 -2.06 6.73 -19.71
N PHE A 494 -0.92 6.88 -20.41
CA PHE A 494 0.40 6.90 -19.79
C PHE A 494 0.54 8.03 -18.76
N PHE A 495 0.26 9.28 -19.15
CA PHE A 495 0.44 10.43 -18.26
C PHE A 495 -0.54 10.40 -17.07
N SER A 496 -1.82 10.10 -17.30
CA SER A 496 -2.83 10.11 -16.23
C SER A 496 -2.52 9.06 -15.15
N THR A 497 -2.05 7.88 -15.54
CA THR A 497 -1.72 6.79 -14.61
C THR A 497 -0.45 7.09 -13.81
N VAL A 498 0.60 7.60 -14.45
CA VAL A 498 1.86 7.99 -13.79
C VAL A 498 1.65 9.18 -12.84
N VAL A 499 0.95 10.23 -13.29
CA VAL A 499 0.66 11.41 -12.47
C VAL A 499 -0.16 11.01 -11.24
N PHE A 500 -1.19 10.18 -11.40
CA PHE A 500 -2.03 9.77 -10.29
C PHE A 500 -1.31 8.78 -9.34
N ALA A 501 -0.39 7.95 -9.85
CA ALA A 501 0.43 7.08 -9.02
C ALA A 501 1.37 7.87 -8.09
N HIS A 502 2.01 8.93 -8.59
CA HIS A 502 3.08 9.63 -7.88
C HIS A 502 2.67 10.95 -7.20
N LEU A 503 1.66 11.67 -7.73
CA LEU A 503 1.26 13.00 -7.21
C LEU A 503 -0.04 12.98 -6.38
N LYS A 504 -0.60 11.80 -6.10
CA LYS A 504 -1.81 11.69 -5.26
C LYS A 504 -1.57 12.16 -3.82
N PRO A 505 -2.55 12.82 -3.17
CA PRO A 505 -2.42 13.23 -1.79
C PRO A 505 -2.42 12.03 -0.83
N PRO A 506 -1.67 12.10 0.31
CA PRO A 506 -1.63 11.02 1.29
C PRO A 506 -3.01 10.61 1.84
N SER A 507 -3.97 11.54 1.84
CA SER A 507 -5.33 11.33 2.34
C SER A 507 -6.17 10.33 1.53
N ILE A 508 -5.80 10.05 0.27
CA ILE A 508 -6.49 9.08 -0.58
C ILE A 508 -5.65 7.80 -0.79
N SER A 509 -4.43 7.74 -0.27
CA SER A 509 -3.54 6.60 -0.45
C SER A 509 -4.02 5.41 0.36
N SER A 510 -4.21 4.27 -0.29
CA SER A 510 -4.40 2.98 0.36
C SER A 510 -3.49 1.95 -0.32
N PRO A 511 -3.03 0.90 0.39
CA PRO A 511 -2.16 -0.12 -0.20
C PRO A 511 -2.78 -0.81 -1.44
N SER A 512 -4.10 -1.02 -1.43
CA SER A 512 -4.82 -1.62 -2.57
C SER A 512 -4.91 -0.67 -3.76
N LEU A 513 -5.10 0.63 -3.53
CA LEU A 513 -5.08 1.63 -4.60
C LEU A 513 -3.68 1.80 -5.17
N ASP A 514 -2.64 1.82 -4.33
CA ASP A 514 -1.23 1.90 -4.74
C ASP A 514 -0.84 0.72 -5.63
N LEU A 515 -1.29 -0.48 -5.25
CA LEU A 515 -1.10 -1.69 -6.04
C LEU A 515 -1.84 -1.62 -7.38
N ALA A 516 -3.12 -1.22 -7.39
CA ALA A 516 -3.92 -1.14 -8.60
C ALA A 516 -3.35 -0.14 -9.61
N LEU A 517 -2.91 1.03 -9.15
CA LEU A 517 -2.26 2.04 -9.99
C LEU A 517 -0.94 1.54 -10.54
N SER A 518 -0.16 0.85 -9.70
CA SER A 518 1.10 0.23 -10.08
C SER A 518 0.92 -0.77 -11.21
N VAL A 519 -0.06 -1.66 -11.11
CA VAL A 519 -0.44 -2.59 -12.18
C VAL A 519 -0.93 -1.84 -13.43
N LEU A 520 -1.68 -0.75 -13.27
CA LEU A 520 -2.26 0.01 -14.38
C LEU A 520 -1.18 0.67 -15.25
N TYR A 521 -0.19 1.36 -14.65
CA TYR A 521 0.86 2.03 -15.43
C TYR A 521 1.96 1.06 -15.89
N SER A 522 2.30 0.02 -15.10
CA SER A 522 3.44 -0.85 -15.42
C SER A 522 3.10 -2.06 -16.29
N VAL A 523 1.84 -2.49 -16.35
CA VAL A 523 1.44 -3.74 -17.02
C VAL A 523 0.27 -3.52 -17.98
N VAL A 524 -0.82 -2.88 -17.51
CA VAL A 524 -2.03 -2.74 -18.32
C VAL A 524 -1.82 -1.75 -19.48
N THR A 525 -1.20 -0.60 -19.24
CA THR A 525 -0.98 0.41 -20.28
C THR A 525 -0.13 -0.14 -21.45
N PRO A 526 1.05 -0.75 -21.21
CA PRO A 526 1.84 -1.37 -22.28
C PRO A 526 1.13 -2.54 -23.00
N ALA A 527 0.27 -3.29 -22.30
CA ALA A 527 -0.51 -4.37 -22.91
C ALA A 527 -1.65 -3.86 -23.81
N LEU A 528 -2.18 -2.66 -23.55
CA LEU A 528 -3.25 -2.04 -24.33
C LEU A 528 -2.73 -1.27 -25.56
N ASN A 529 -1.47 -0.85 -25.56
CA ASN A 529 -0.84 -0.11 -26.66
C ASN A 529 -1.09 -0.77 -28.04
N PRO A 530 -0.86 -2.09 -28.23
CA PRO A 530 -1.16 -2.74 -29.50
C PRO A 530 -2.60 -2.66 -29.96
N LEU A 531 -3.56 -2.78 -29.03
CA LEU A 531 -4.99 -2.70 -29.34
C LEU A 531 -5.36 -1.28 -29.78
N ILE A 532 -4.86 -0.26 -29.09
CA ILE A 532 -5.14 1.15 -29.39
C ILE A 532 -4.59 1.51 -30.79
N TYR A 533 -3.36 1.11 -31.11
CA TYR A 533 -2.77 1.39 -32.42
C TYR A 533 -3.37 0.55 -33.56
N SER A 534 -3.71 -0.72 -33.33
CA SER A 534 -4.24 -1.62 -34.38
C SER A 534 -5.72 -1.40 -34.71
N LEU A 535 -6.58 -1.14 -33.72
CA LEU A 535 -8.04 -1.00 -33.94
C LEU A 535 -8.40 0.21 -34.81
N ARG A 536 -7.55 1.24 -34.81
CA ARG A 536 -7.81 2.52 -35.50
C ARG A 536 -6.94 2.73 -36.74
N ASN A 537 -5.90 1.93 -36.94
CA ASN A 537 -5.04 2.01 -38.12
C ASN A 537 -5.33 0.86 -39.09
N GLN A 538 -6.01 1.16 -40.19
CA GLN A 538 -6.41 0.17 -41.20
C GLN A 538 -5.22 -0.52 -41.87
N GLU A 539 -4.09 0.18 -42.05
CA GLU A 539 -2.87 -0.40 -42.64
C GLU A 539 -2.24 -1.42 -41.70
N LEU A 540 -2.13 -1.08 -40.41
CA LEU A 540 -1.64 -2.00 -39.39
C LEU A 540 -2.58 -3.19 -39.22
N LYS A 541 -3.89 -2.94 -39.16
CA LYS A 541 -4.91 -3.98 -39.08
C LYS A 541 -4.83 -4.96 -40.25
N ALA A 542 -4.67 -4.45 -41.48
CA ALA A 542 -4.55 -5.29 -42.67
C ALA A 542 -3.25 -6.11 -42.67
N ALA A 543 -2.13 -5.54 -42.23
CA ALA A 543 -0.86 -6.26 -42.12
C ALA A 543 -0.92 -7.38 -41.07
N VAL A 544 -1.47 -7.10 -39.89
CA VAL A 544 -1.68 -8.09 -38.83
C VAL A 544 -2.62 -9.20 -39.30
N TRP A 545 -3.72 -8.83 -39.96
CA TRP A 545 -4.66 -9.82 -40.51
C TRP A 545 -3.99 -10.74 -41.54
N ARG A 546 -3.19 -10.19 -42.46
CA ARG A 546 -2.43 -10.97 -43.44
C ARG A 546 -1.46 -11.95 -42.79
N LEU A 547 -0.77 -11.53 -41.73
CA LEU A 547 0.12 -12.43 -40.98
C LEU A 547 -0.65 -13.57 -40.32
N MET A 548 -1.78 -13.26 -39.70
CA MET A 548 -2.65 -14.28 -39.09
C MET A 548 -3.16 -15.26 -40.16
N THR A 549 -3.74 -14.77 -41.25
CA THR A 549 -4.30 -15.64 -42.31
C THR A 549 -3.23 -16.40 -43.09
N GLY A 550 -2.05 -15.81 -43.30
CA GLY A 550 -0.93 -16.46 -43.99
C GLY A 550 -0.34 -17.62 -43.18
N TRP A 551 -0.29 -17.48 -41.84
CA TRP A 551 0.05 -18.57 -40.93
C TRP A 551 -0.99 -19.70 -40.97
N PHE A 552 -2.29 -19.36 -41.00
CA PHE A 552 -3.38 -20.35 -41.09
C PHE A 552 -3.52 -21.01 -42.47
N GLN A 553 -2.82 -20.55 -43.51
CA GLN A 553 -2.81 -21.18 -44.85
C GLN A 553 -1.61 -22.09 -45.08
N GLN A 554 -0.59 -22.06 -44.21
CA GLN A 554 0.59 -22.93 -44.27
C GLN A 554 0.52 -24.14 -43.32
N HIS A 555 -0.58 -24.28 -42.57
CA HIS A 555 -0.95 -25.45 -41.77
C HIS A 555 -2.36 -25.88 -42.18
#